data_AF-A0A5B2TNN4-F1
#
_entry.id   AF-A0A5B2TNN4-F1
#
_cell.length_a   1.000
_cell.length_b   1.000
_cell.length_c   1.000
_cell.angle_alpha   90.00
_cell.angle_beta   90.00
_cell.angle_gamma   90.00
#
_symmetry.space_group_name_H-M   'P 1'
#
loop_
_entity.id
_entity.type
_entity.pdbx_description
1 polymer ?
#
loop_
_entity_poly.entity_id
_entity_poly.type
_entity_poly.pdbx_seq_one_letter_code
_entity_poly.pdbx_strand_id
1 'polypeptide(L)'
;MKYALIIGMFFLFISCQNNTVAENNKYFYDIDRKTIFIKGDLQKLTALQKGEADKYKKTKDEKYLLSSIYLKLFYQPTHIKQVPIVYNLLKLNNNRYDFLSISCYYNLAFQFENSSPQLAMKFIDDAIKTDLETQYYLSHLYHLKGRLYYNQEDYTKAKYYFTKALKSYKPKQKLYIASMYNNFGMVDDKLNNQYRP
;
A
#
# COMPACT_ATOMS: atom_id res chain seq x y z
N MET A 1 46.76 4.57 -2.59
CA MET A 1 45.97 5.73 -3.05
C MET A 1 44.94 5.40 -4.14
N LYS A 2 45.26 4.68 -5.22
CA LYS A 2 44.29 4.31 -6.28
C LYS A 2 43.06 3.54 -5.78
N TYR A 3 43.22 2.58 -4.86
CA TYR A 3 42.11 1.80 -4.32
C TYR A 3 41.16 2.61 -3.42
N ALA A 4 41.67 3.59 -2.67
CA ALA A 4 40.85 4.47 -1.84
C ALA A 4 39.95 5.39 -2.70
N LEU A 5 40.43 5.80 -3.89
CA LEU A 5 39.67 6.62 -4.83
C LEU A 5 38.56 5.81 -5.53
N ILE A 6 38.83 4.55 -5.88
CA ILE A 6 37.83 3.62 -6.46
C ILE A 6 36.74 3.26 -5.43
N ILE A 7 37.13 3.00 -4.18
CA ILE A 7 36.19 2.75 -3.09
C ILE A 7 35.33 4.00 -2.83
N GLY A 8 35.93 5.19 -2.81
CA GLY A 8 35.22 6.46 -2.65
C GLY A 8 34.19 6.74 -3.76
N MET A 9 34.52 6.46 -5.03
CA MET A 9 33.55 6.59 -6.13
C MET A 9 32.40 5.59 -6.01
N PHE A 10 32.67 4.35 -5.59
CA PHE A 10 31.62 3.33 -5.40
C PHE A 10 30.59 3.74 -4.34
N PHE A 11 31.04 4.35 -3.24
CA PHE A 11 30.14 4.85 -2.18
C PHE A 11 29.24 6.01 -2.66
N LEU A 12 29.76 6.90 -3.52
CA LEU A 12 28.97 8.00 -4.08
C LEU A 12 27.85 7.51 -5.02
N PHE A 13 28.12 6.49 -5.84
CA PHE A 13 27.11 5.92 -6.73
C PHE A 13 25.96 5.25 -5.95
N ILE A 14 26.27 4.53 -4.87
CA ILE A 14 25.25 3.88 -4.02
C ILE A 14 24.38 4.93 -3.32
N SER A 15 24.99 6.00 -2.79
CA SER A 15 24.24 7.07 -2.13
C SER A 15 23.30 7.80 -3.11
N CYS A 16 23.74 8.08 -4.34
CA CYS A 16 22.90 8.70 -5.35
C CYS A 16 21.73 7.79 -5.75
N GLN A 17 21.97 6.49 -5.96
CA GLN A 17 20.91 5.54 -6.29
C GLN A 17 19.86 5.43 -5.18
N ASN A 18 20.27 5.36 -3.92
CA ASN A 18 19.35 5.30 -2.78
C ASN A 18 18.47 6.55 -2.69
N ASN A 19 19.06 7.74 -2.91
CA ASN A 19 18.30 8.99 -2.95
C ASN A 19 17.27 8.99 -4.09
N THR A 20 17.64 8.52 -5.28
CA THR A 20 16.71 8.41 -6.41
C THR A 20 15.56 7.42 -6.15
N VAL A 21 15.81 6.31 -5.45
CA VAL A 21 14.76 5.36 -5.07
C VAL A 21 13.78 5.98 -4.08
N ALA A 22 14.27 6.66 -3.04
CA ALA A 22 13.43 7.36 -2.07
C ALA A 22 12.59 8.47 -2.72
N GLU A 23 13.18 9.25 -3.62
CA GLU A 23 12.48 10.28 -4.41
C GLU A 23 11.39 9.66 -5.30
N ASN A 24 11.66 8.53 -5.93
CA ASN A 24 10.68 7.84 -6.77
C ASN A 24 9.55 7.20 -5.95
N ASN A 25 9.83 6.64 -4.77
CA ASN A 25 8.79 6.18 -3.84
C ASN A 25 7.86 7.35 -3.44
N LYS A 26 8.45 8.50 -3.12
CA LYS A 26 7.69 9.72 -2.86
C LYS A 26 6.87 10.16 -4.07
N TYR A 27 7.40 10.05 -5.28
CA TYR A 27 6.67 10.36 -6.51
C TYR A 27 5.38 9.53 -6.63
N PHE A 28 5.46 8.22 -6.43
CA PHE A 28 4.28 7.36 -6.49
C PHE A 28 3.28 7.66 -5.38
N TYR A 29 3.77 7.92 -4.15
CA TYR A 29 2.93 8.36 -3.04
C TYR A 29 2.18 9.65 -3.36
N ASP A 30 2.84 10.64 -3.96
CA ASP A 30 2.21 11.90 -4.35
C ASP A 30 1.19 11.72 -5.49
N ILE A 31 1.43 10.78 -6.42
CA ILE A 31 0.44 10.38 -7.44
C ILE A 31 -0.79 9.75 -6.78
N ASP A 32 -0.61 8.80 -5.86
CA ASP A 32 -1.72 8.17 -5.13
C ASP A 32 -2.54 9.20 -4.36
N ARG A 33 -1.87 10.12 -3.66
CA ARG A 33 -2.54 11.22 -2.94
C ARG A 33 -3.40 12.08 -3.88
N LYS A 34 -2.99 12.30 -5.12
CA LYS A 34 -3.80 13.02 -6.11
C LYS A 34 -5.07 12.26 -6.46
N THR A 35 -5.03 10.93 -6.54
CA THR A 35 -6.22 10.12 -6.88
C THR A 35 -7.33 10.29 -5.85
N ILE A 36 -6.99 10.50 -4.58
CA ILE A 36 -7.96 10.76 -3.51
C ILE A 36 -8.81 12.00 -3.81
N PHE A 37 -8.20 13.07 -4.33
CA PHE A 37 -8.90 14.34 -4.60
C PHE A 37 -9.72 14.33 -5.89
N ILE A 38 -9.47 13.37 -6.78
CA ILE A 38 -10.18 13.22 -8.06
C ILE A 38 -10.98 11.92 -8.11
N LYS A 39 -11.19 11.27 -6.96
CA LYS A 39 -11.90 10.00 -6.88
C LYS A 39 -13.32 10.16 -7.41
N GLY A 40 -13.71 9.31 -8.35
CA GLY A 40 -15.01 9.37 -9.03
C GLY A 40 -15.05 10.29 -10.26
N ASP A 41 -14.03 11.15 -10.46
CA ASP A 41 -13.89 11.98 -11.65
C ASP A 41 -13.05 11.24 -12.70
N LEU A 42 -13.73 10.44 -13.51
CA LEU A 42 -13.10 9.60 -14.54
C LEU A 42 -12.31 10.42 -15.57
N GLN A 43 -12.76 11.64 -15.87
CA GLN A 43 -12.09 12.52 -16.82
C GLN A 43 -10.74 12.99 -16.27
N LYS A 44 -10.70 13.48 -15.01
CA LYS A 44 -9.44 13.89 -14.37
C LYS A 44 -8.49 12.72 -14.17
N LEU A 45 -9.00 11.54 -13.83
CA LEU A 45 -8.17 10.34 -13.70
C LEU A 45 -7.54 9.98 -15.06
N THR A 46 -8.32 9.97 -16.13
CA THR A 46 -7.85 9.77 -17.52
C THR A 46 -6.80 10.79 -17.94
N ALA A 47 -7.02 12.06 -17.64
CA ALA A 47 -6.05 13.11 -17.93
C ALA A 47 -4.72 12.89 -17.19
N LEU A 48 -4.78 12.52 -15.90
CA LEU A 48 -3.60 12.21 -15.09
C LEU A 48 -2.82 11.02 -15.67
N GLN A 49 -3.51 9.93 -15.99
CA GLN A 49 -2.90 8.72 -16.56
C GLN A 49 -2.28 8.96 -17.94
N LYS A 50 -2.96 9.73 -18.81
CA LYS A 50 -2.42 10.15 -20.10
C LYS A 50 -1.16 11.00 -19.93
N GLY A 51 -1.17 11.93 -18.98
CA GLY A 51 -0.01 12.76 -18.66
C GLY A 51 1.22 11.93 -18.28
N GLU A 52 1.04 10.89 -17.46
CA GLU A 52 2.12 9.95 -17.11
C GLU A 52 2.62 9.17 -18.34
N ALA A 53 1.71 8.65 -19.16
CA ALA A 53 2.08 7.95 -20.38
C ALA A 53 2.85 8.84 -21.37
N ASP A 54 2.48 10.11 -21.50
CA ASP A 54 3.16 11.06 -22.38
C ASP A 54 4.54 11.48 -21.84
N LYS A 55 4.71 11.59 -20.52
CA LYS A 55 6.04 11.75 -19.91
C LYS A 55 6.94 10.56 -20.21
N TYR A 56 6.42 9.33 -20.10
CA TYR A 56 7.19 8.13 -20.47
C TYR A 56 7.60 8.14 -21.94
N LYS A 57 6.71 8.50 -22.86
CA LYS A 57 7.05 8.58 -24.29
C LYS A 57 8.23 9.54 -24.56
N LYS A 58 8.25 10.67 -23.85
CA LYS A 58 9.28 11.72 -23.99
C LYS A 58 10.61 11.36 -23.33
N THR A 59 10.57 10.76 -22.13
CA THR A 59 11.76 10.61 -21.28
C THR A 59 12.30 9.19 -21.25
N LYS A 60 11.47 8.19 -21.57
CA LYS A 60 11.72 6.76 -21.36
C LYS A 60 12.00 6.36 -19.90
N ASP A 61 11.73 7.25 -18.94
CA ASP A 61 11.87 6.94 -17.51
C ASP A 61 10.73 6.01 -17.06
N GLU A 62 11.10 4.80 -16.64
CA GLU A 62 10.19 3.73 -16.25
C GLU A 62 9.22 4.12 -15.13
N LYS A 63 9.54 5.09 -14.28
CA LYS A 63 8.61 5.51 -13.22
C LYS A 63 7.30 6.06 -13.78
N TYR A 64 7.37 6.74 -14.93
CA TYR A 64 6.18 7.27 -15.61
C TYR A 64 5.38 6.16 -16.30
N LEU A 65 6.04 5.09 -16.75
CA LEU A 65 5.35 3.90 -17.23
C LEU A 65 4.60 3.24 -16.07
N LEU A 66 5.28 2.97 -14.96
CA LEU A 66 4.71 2.34 -13.78
C LEU A 66 3.55 3.15 -13.20
N SER A 67 3.68 4.47 -13.07
CA SER A 67 2.60 5.34 -12.57
C SER A 67 1.38 5.33 -13.51
N SER A 68 1.59 5.32 -14.83
CA SER A 68 0.49 5.24 -15.79
C SER A 68 -0.28 3.91 -15.70
N ILE A 69 0.40 2.82 -15.34
CA ILE A 69 -0.23 1.51 -15.11
C ILE A 69 -0.90 1.48 -13.73
N TYR A 70 -0.24 2.02 -12.70
CA TYR A 70 -0.78 2.15 -11.34
C TYR A 70 -2.13 2.87 -11.35
N LEU A 71 -2.23 3.96 -12.10
CA LEU A 71 -3.47 4.72 -12.22
C LEU A 71 -4.63 3.88 -12.78
N LYS A 72 -4.35 2.83 -13.59
CA LYS A 72 -5.39 1.93 -14.12
C LYS A 72 -6.20 1.22 -13.03
N LEU A 73 -5.64 1.07 -11.82
CA LEU A 73 -6.34 0.45 -10.68
C LEU A 73 -7.61 1.24 -10.29
N PHE A 74 -7.58 2.56 -10.42
CA PHE A 74 -8.67 3.45 -9.98
C PHE A 74 -9.83 3.55 -10.99
N TYR A 75 -9.71 2.93 -12.17
CA TYR A 75 -10.77 2.86 -13.18
C TYR A 75 -11.64 1.62 -13.05
N GLN A 76 -11.13 0.59 -12.38
CA GLN A 76 -11.77 -0.72 -12.41
C GLN A 76 -12.97 -0.73 -11.47
N PRO A 77 -14.19 -0.95 -11.99
CA PRO A 77 -15.41 -0.90 -11.20
C PRO A 77 -15.51 -2.05 -10.21
N THR A 78 -14.78 -3.14 -10.47
CA THR A 78 -14.73 -4.31 -9.60
C THR A 78 -13.31 -4.61 -9.19
N HIS A 79 -13.18 -4.99 -7.93
CA HIS A 79 -11.93 -5.37 -7.31
C HIS A 79 -11.22 -6.47 -8.12
N ILE A 80 -11.92 -7.52 -8.59
CA ILE A 80 -11.28 -8.63 -9.32
C ILE A 80 -10.53 -8.23 -10.60
N LYS A 81 -10.99 -7.18 -11.31
CA LYS A 81 -10.33 -6.69 -12.53
C LYS A 81 -9.00 -5.98 -12.26
N GLN A 82 -8.74 -5.63 -11.00
CA GLN A 82 -7.46 -5.05 -10.58
C GLN A 82 -6.36 -6.10 -10.48
N VAL A 83 -6.69 -7.37 -10.20
CA VAL A 83 -5.70 -8.43 -9.93
C VAL A 83 -4.65 -8.59 -11.05
N PRO A 84 -5.02 -8.69 -12.35
CA PRO A 84 -4.01 -8.79 -13.41
C PRO A 84 -3.12 -7.55 -13.53
N ILE A 85 -3.68 -6.36 -13.27
CA ILE A 85 -2.94 -5.09 -13.29
C ILE A 85 -1.92 -5.08 -12.15
N VAL A 86 -2.33 -5.50 -10.96
CA VAL A 86 -1.47 -5.57 -9.78
C VAL A 86 -0.32 -6.55 -9.98
N TYR A 87 -0.57 -7.75 -10.50
CA TYR A 87 0.51 -8.70 -10.81
C TYR A 87 1.46 -8.18 -11.88
N ASN A 88 0.94 -7.49 -12.91
CA ASN A 88 1.78 -6.85 -13.91
C ASN A 88 2.65 -5.74 -13.30
N LEU A 89 2.10 -4.93 -12.39
CA LEU A 89 2.85 -3.91 -11.67
C LEU A 89 3.93 -4.50 -10.78
N LEU A 90 3.63 -5.55 -10.02
CA LEU A 90 4.63 -6.24 -9.20
C LEU A 90 5.79 -6.79 -10.05
N LYS A 91 5.47 -7.41 -11.19
CA LYS A 91 6.47 -7.93 -12.13
C LYS A 91 7.38 -6.82 -12.68
N LEU A 92 6.79 -5.72 -13.13
CA LEU A 92 7.54 -4.59 -13.70
C LEU A 92 8.33 -3.82 -12.63
N ASN A 93 7.76 -3.68 -11.42
CA ASN A 93 8.42 -3.03 -10.29
C ASN A 93 9.61 -3.86 -9.80
N ASN A 94 9.49 -5.18 -9.79
CA ASN A 94 10.53 -6.12 -9.36
C ASN A 94 11.18 -5.70 -8.02
N ASN A 95 10.36 -5.34 -7.04
CA ASN A 95 10.76 -4.85 -5.71
C ASN A 95 11.65 -3.59 -5.71
N ARG A 96 11.68 -2.79 -6.79
CA ARG A 96 12.48 -1.57 -6.86
C ARG A 96 11.89 -0.41 -6.04
N TYR A 97 10.57 -0.28 -6.04
CA TYR A 97 9.87 0.79 -5.35
C TYR A 97 8.91 0.21 -4.32
N ASP A 98 9.28 0.34 -3.04
CA ASP A 98 8.53 -0.13 -1.89
C ASP A 98 7.08 0.37 -1.89
N PHE A 99 6.85 1.64 -2.24
CA PHE A 99 5.49 2.19 -2.29
C PHE A 99 4.57 1.36 -3.19
N LEU A 100 5.06 1.01 -4.39
CA LEU A 100 4.27 0.21 -5.33
C LEU A 100 4.09 -1.21 -4.81
N SER A 101 5.12 -1.83 -4.23
CA SER A 101 5.02 -3.16 -3.61
C SER A 101 3.97 -3.17 -2.50
N ILE A 102 4.03 -2.21 -1.56
CA ILE A 102 3.09 -2.06 -0.45
C ILE A 102 1.66 -1.88 -0.97
N SER A 103 1.43 -0.96 -1.91
CA SER A 103 0.10 -0.68 -2.46
C SER A 103 -0.46 -1.91 -3.21
N CYS A 104 0.38 -2.62 -3.96
CA CYS A 104 0.01 -3.85 -4.64
C CYS A 104 -0.38 -4.96 -3.65
N TYR A 105 0.45 -5.23 -2.64
CA TYR A 105 0.17 -6.23 -1.63
C TYR A 105 -1.07 -5.90 -0.80
N TYR A 106 -1.27 -4.62 -0.44
CA TYR A 106 -2.49 -4.17 0.21
C TYR A 106 -3.72 -4.42 -0.67
N ASN A 107 -3.63 -4.13 -1.97
CA ASN A 107 -4.71 -4.43 -2.91
C ASN A 107 -5.01 -5.93 -2.92
N LEU A 108 -4.02 -6.78 -3.17
CA LEU A 108 -4.21 -8.24 -3.22
C LEU A 108 -4.76 -8.80 -1.90
N ALA A 109 -4.28 -8.33 -0.75
CA ALA A 109 -4.81 -8.73 0.55
C ALA A 109 -6.31 -8.43 0.67
N PHE A 110 -6.75 -7.27 0.21
CA PHE A 110 -8.17 -6.90 0.20
C PHE A 110 -8.98 -7.78 -0.76
N GLN A 111 -8.45 -8.10 -1.94
CA GLN A 111 -9.10 -8.97 -2.94
C GLN A 111 -9.34 -10.39 -2.43
N PHE A 112 -8.35 -10.92 -1.70
CA PHE A 112 -8.35 -12.30 -1.24
C PHE A 112 -8.88 -12.46 0.18
N GLU A 113 -9.36 -11.39 0.82
CA GLU A 113 -9.80 -11.38 2.22
C GLU A 113 -10.78 -12.53 2.53
N ASN A 114 -11.78 -12.72 1.66
CA ASN A 114 -12.81 -13.74 1.85
C ASN A 114 -12.53 -15.05 1.11
N SER A 115 -11.88 -14.98 -0.06
CA SER A 115 -11.69 -16.14 -0.94
C SER A 115 -10.43 -16.94 -0.63
N SER A 116 -9.41 -16.33 -0.05
CA SER A 116 -8.17 -16.99 0.35
C SER A 116 -7.51 -16.25 1.54
N PRO A 117 -8.10 -16.33 2.75
CA PRO A 117 -7.67 -15.53 3.90
C PRO A 117 -6.20 -15.73 4.29
N GLN A 118 -5.66 -16.95 4.12
CA GLN A 118 -4.24 -17.24 4.39
C GLN A 118 -3.32 -16.53 3.40
N LEU A 119 -3.71 -16.47 2.12
CA LEU A 119 -2.97 -15.74 1.10
C LEU A 119 -3.07 -14.23 1.33
N ALA A 120 -4.25 -13.72 1.71
CA ALA A 120 -4.42 -12.33 2.11
C ALA A 120 -3.53 -11.96 3.30
N MET A 121 -3.42 -12.86 4.29
CA MET A 121 -2.54 -12.68 5.44
C MET A 121 -1.06 -12.62 5.02
N LYS A 122 -0.63 -13.46 4.08
CA LYS A 122 0.74 -13.40 3.56
C LYS A 122 1.03 -12.05 2.90
N PHE A 123 0.13 -11.56 2.04
CA PHE A 123 0.30 -10.25 1.41
C PHE A 123 0.32 -9.12 2.42
N ILE A 124 -0.55 -9.15 3.44
CA ILE A 124 -0.55 -8.08 4.45
C ILE A 124 0.71 -8.09 5.30
N ASP A 125 1.28 -9.27 5.59
CA ASP A 125 2.54 -9.40 6.32
C ASP A 125 3.72 -8.85 5.54
N ASP A 126 3.82 -9.18 4.26
CA ASP A 126 4.86 -8.66 3.36
C ASP A 126 4.76 -7.14 3.21
N ALA A 127 3.53 -6.60 3.10
CA ALA A 127 3.28 -5.16 3.05
C ALA A 127 3.70 -4.46 4.36
N ILE A 128 3.30 -5.00 5.52
CA ILE A 128 3.64 -4.42 6.83
C ILE A 128 5.15 -4.40 7.01
N LYS A 129 5.83 -5.52 6.72
CA LYS A 129 7.30 -5.62 6.84
C LYS A 129 8.00 -4.54 6.03
N THR A 130 7.52 -4.30 4.81
CA THR A 130 8.08 -3.29 3.90
C THR A 130 7.79 -1.86 4.40
N ASP A 131 6.62 -1.62 5.00
CA ASP A 131 6.16 -0.27 5.37
C ASP A 131 6.52 0.18 6.80
N LEU A 132 7.31 -0.61 7.55
CA LEU A 132 7.72 -0.26 8.91
C LEU A 132 8.52 1.05 8.97
N GLU A 133 9.36 1.30 7.97
CA GLU A 133 10.22 2.48 7.89
C GLU A 133 9.51 3.65 7.21
N THR A 134 8.77 3.40 6.13
CA THR A 134 8.16 4.45 5.30
C THR A 134 6.82 4.96 5.81
N GLN A 135 6.04 4.10 6.46
CA GLN A 135 4.72 4.41 7.02
C GLN A 135 3.72 5.04 6.04
N TYR A 136 3.78 4.66 4.75
CA TYR A 136 2.87 5.15 3.71
C TYR A 136 1.42 4.68 3.93
N TYR A 137 1.23 3.40 4.28
CA TYR A 137 -0.06 2.75 4.47
C TYR A 137 -0.21 2.06 5.84
N LEU A 138 0.79 2.12 6.72
CA LEU A 138 0.91 1.25 7.88
C LEU A 138 -0.36 1.17 8.75
N SER A 139 -1.05 2.29 8.94
CA SER A 139 -2.35 2.33 9.62
C SER A 139 -3.44 1.51 8.91
N HIS A 140 -3.55 1.62 7.58
CA HIS A 140 -4.46 0.82 6.75
C HIS A 140 -4.07 -0.66 6.70
N LEU A 141 -2.77 -0.96 6.67
CA LEU A 141 -2.28 -2.35 6.70
C LEU A 141 -2.67 -3.04 8.00
N TYR A 142 -2.43 -2.37 9.14
CA TYR A 142 -2.85 -2.88 10.45
C TYR A 142 -4.37 -3.01 10.57
N HIS A 143 -5.13 -2.07 9.99
CA HIS A 143 -6.59 -2.19 9.98
C HIS A 143 -7.04 -3.45 9.23
N LEU A 144 -6.53 -3.68 8.01
CA LEU A 144 -6.90 -4.86 7.23
C LEU A 144 -6.46 -6.16 7.91
N LYS A 145 -5.26 -6.18 8.52
CA LYS A 145 -4.80 -7.33 9.31
C LYS A 145 -5.71 -7.63 10.51
N GLY A 146 -6.18 -6.58 11.20
CA GLY A 146 -7.18 -6.74 12.27
C GLY A 146 -8.50 -7.33 11.76
N ARG A 147 -8.97 -6.90 10.58
CA ARG A 147 -10.18 -7.47 9.94
C ARG A 147 -9.98 -8.94 9.57
N LEU A 148 -8.82 -9.32 9.04
CA LEU A 148 -8.50 -10.72 8.75
C LEU A 148 -8.54 -11.60 10.00
N TYR A 149 -7.98 -11.15 11.12
CA TYR A 149 -8.10 -11.90 12.38
C TYR A 149 -9.53 -11.94 12.93
N TYR A 150 -10.28 -10.85 12.79
CA TYR A 150 -11.69 -10.83 13.17
C TYR A 150 -12.50 -11.88 12.39
N ASN A 151 -12.28 -11.99 11.08
CA ASN A 151 -12.92 -12.99 10.23
C ASN A 151 -12.48 -14.42 10.55
N GLN A 152 -11.30 -14.59 11.15
CA GLN A 152 -10.79 -15.87 11.67
C GLN A 152 -11.23 -16.13 13.13
N GLU A 153 -12.12 -15.30 13.69
CA GLU A 153 -12.60 -15.36 15.07
C GLU A 153 -11.51 -15.22 16.15
N ASP A 154 -10.30 -14.79 15.76
CA ASP A 154 -9.22 -14.44 16.69
C ASP A 154 -9.37 -12.98 17.11
N TYR A 155 -10.39 -12.73 17.94
CA TYR A 155 -10.77 -11.39 18.36
C TYR A 155 -9.69 -10.69 19.21
N THR A 156 -8.87 -11.47 19.93
CA THR A 156 -7.72 -10.94 20.67
C THR A 156 -6.67 -10.34 19.73
N LYS A 157 -6.27 -11.05 18.68
CA LYS A 157 -5.35 -10.50 17.67
C LYS A 157 -6.01 -9.39 16.85
N ALA A 158 -7.30 -9.49 16.55
CA ALA A 158 -8.04 -8.42 15.90
C ALA A 158 -7.94 -7.11 16.69
N LYS A 159 -8.22 -7.15 18.01
CA LYS A 159 -8.10 -5.99 18.91
C LYS A 159 -6.68 -5.41 18.91
N TYR A 160 -5.67 -6.28 18.96
CA TYR A 160 -4.27 -5.86 18.94
C TYR A 160 -3.93 -5.07 17.67
N TYR A 161 -4.31 -5.58 16.50
CA TYR A 161 -4.01 -4.91 15.22
C TYR A 161 -4.87 -3.67 14.97
N PHE A 162 -6.14 -3.66 15.37
CA PHE A 162 -6.94 -2.42 15.39
C PHE A 162 -6.34 -1.36 16.31
N THR A 163 -5.76 -1.75 17.45
CA THR A 163 -5.04 -0.82 18.34
C THR A 163 -3.80 -0.23 17.66
N LYS A 164 -3.02 -1.05 16.95
CA LYS A 164 -1.89 -0.55 16.15
C LYS A 164 -2.36 0.41 15.06
N ALA A 165 -3.42 0.07 14.34
CA ALA A 165 -3.99 0.94 13.32
C ALA A 165 -4.40 2.31 13.88
N LEU A 166 -5.15 2.32 14.99
CA LEU A 166 -5.58 3.54 15.68
C LEU A 166 -4.38 4.44 16.05
N LYS A 167 -3.33 3.85 16.65
CA LYS A 167 -2.11 4.58 17.05
C LYS A 167 -1.35 5.19 15.86
N SER A 168 -1.48 4.60 14.67
CA SER A 168 -0.83 5.09 13.45
C SER A 168 -1.64 6.13 12.68
N TYR A 169 -2.93 6.34 13.00
CA TYR A 169 -3.74 7.36 12.33
C TYR A 169 -3.44 8.77 12.85
N LYS A 170 -3.33 9.73 11.93
CA LYS A 170 -3.20 11.17 12.27
C LYS A 170 -4.54 11.72 12.74
N PRO A 171 -4.57 12.73 13.63
CA PRO A 171 -5.82 13.28 14.16
C PRO A 171 -6.85 13.73 13.11
N LYS A 172 -6.40 14.15 11.93
CA LYS A 172 -7.27 14.57 10.81
C LYS A 172 -7.96 13.41 10.07
N GLN A 173 -7.56 12.16 10.31
CA GLN A 173 -8.12 10.96 9.70
C GLN A 173 -9.37 10.47 10.45
N LYS A 174 -10.32 11.39 10.71
CA LYS A 174 -11.47 11.15 11.60
C LYS A 174 -12.31 9.93 11.21
N LEU A 175 -12.54 9.74 9.90
CA LEU A 175 -13.33 8.63 9.39
C LEU A 175 -12.70 7.26 9.71
N TYR A 176 -11.37 7.16 9.56
CA TYR A 176 -10.65 5.92 9.89
C TYR A 176 -10.54 5.70 11.40
N ILE A 177 -10.36 6.76 12.18
CA ILE A 177 -10.40 6.71 13.65
C ILE A 177 -11.77 6.21 14.13
N ALA A 178 -12.86 6.77 13.62
CA ALA A 178 -14.23 6.32 13.95
C ALA A 178 -14.45 4.84 13.58
N SER A 179 -13.96 4.42 12.41
CA SER A 179 -14.01 3.02 11.99
C SER A 179 -13.28 2.09 12.97
N MET A 180 -12.18 2.53 13.62
CA MET A 180 -11.50 1.71 14.63
C MET A 180 -12.37 1.51 15.86
N TYR A 181 -13.04 2.57 16.34
CA TYR A 181 -13.95 2.46 17.49
C TYR A 181 -15.13 1.53 17.21
N ASN A 182 -15.69 1.59 16.00
CA ASN A 182 -16.71 0.61 15.58
C ASN A 182 -16.17 -0.83 15.62
N ASN A 183 -14.96 -1.05 15.08
CA ASN A 183 -14.34 -2.37 15.11
C ASN A 183 -14.05 -2.88 16.52
N PHE A 184 -13.66 -2.01 17.45
CA PHE A 184 -13.52 -2.38 18.87
C PHE A 184 -14.85 -2.79 19.48
N GLY A 185 -15.94 -2.05 19.22
CA GLY A 185 -17.28 -2.43 19.68
C GLY A 185 -17.68 -3.83 19.19
N MET A 186 -17.45 -4.14 17.91
CA MET A 186 -17.71 -5.47 17.36
C MET A 186 -16.85 -6.55 18.02
N VAL A 187 -15.56 -6.28 18.24
CA VAL A 187 -14.65 -7.21 18.93
C VAL A 187 -15.08 -7.46 20.37
N ASP A 188 -15.43 -6.42 21.11
CA ASP A 188 -15.81 -6.52 22.52
C ASP A 188 -17.14 -7.25 22.69
N ASP A 189 -18.12 -7.05 21.80
CA ASP A 189 -19.34 -7.84 21.76
C ASP A 189 -19.05 -9.33 21.56
N LYS A 190 -18.20 -9.67 20.58
CA LYS A 190 -17.82 -11.06 20.29
C LYS A 190 -17.08 -11.73 21.44
N LEU A 191 -16.12 -11.03 22.06
CA LEU A 191 -15.41 -11.54 23.23
C LEU A 191 -16.38 -11.78 24.38
N ASN A 192 -17.25 -10.83 24.70
CA ASN A 192 -18.24 -10.99 25.77
C ASN A 192 -19.18 -12.18 25.53
N ASN A 193 -19.58 -12.42 24.28
CA ASN A 193 -20.43 -13.56 23.92
C ASN A 193 -19.66 -14.90 23.96
N GLN A 194 -18.36 -14.93 23.64
CA GLN A 194 -17.52 -16.14 23.77
C GLN A 194 -17.33 -16.59 25.23
N TYR A 195 -17.42 -15.65 26.18
CA TYR A 195 -17.27 -15.95 27.61
C TYR A 195 -18.60 -16.10 28.36
N ARG A 196 -19.74 -16.11 27.66
CA ARG A 196 -21.05 -16.41 28.26
C ARG A 196 -21.33 -17.92 28.11
N PRO A 197 -21.65 -18.63 29.22
CA PRO A 197 -21.95 -20.06 29.22
C PRO A 197 -23.25 -20.40 28.49
#